data_AF-A0A7S1RYX7-F1
#
_entry.id   AF-A0A7S1RYX7-F1
#
_cell.length_a   1.000
_cell.length_b   1.000
_cell.length_c   1.000
_cell.angle_alpha   90.00
_cell.angle_beta   90.00
_cell.angle_gamma   90.00
#
_symmetry.space_group_name_H-M   'P 1'
#
loop_
_entity.id
_entity.type
_entity.pdbx_description
1 polymer ?
#
loop_
_entity_poly.entity_id
_entity_poly.type
_entity_poly.pdbx_seq_one_letter_code
_entity_poly.pdbx_strand_id
1 'polypeptide(L)'
;LEEEEVEVIRPPTELEASLWERMMSAICLAAQAVTEQLRDAYYLRKGDEAWEMGPDNWHLCKYYEPGKKLQADFEKFWSEKIAPDPEKLKKAQANSGPVKKPKDPAKAREIALGGDAKWLVWNTVWYATNKGLANAHKGPAKEQYTEKMNEDLERREDHVNKIRKTGALPEATLARLQDQAENGGLA
;
A
#
# COMPACT_ATOMS: atom_id res chain seq x y z
N LEU A 1 -0.08 22.39 25.59
CA LEU A 1 -0.31 21.37 24.56
C LEU A 1 -1.82 21.27 24.47
N GLU A 2 -2.41 21.89 23.47
CA GLU A 2 -3.83 21.70 23.19
C GLU A 2 -3.98 20.26 22.68
N GLU A 3 -4.89 19.49 23.29
CA GLU A 3 -5.20 18.15 22.81
C GLU A 3 -5.96 18.33 21.49
N GLU A 4 -5.26 18.11 20.36
CA GLU A 4 -5.87 18.08 19.04
C GLU A 4 -6.85 16.89 19.03
N GLU A 5 -8.15 17.17 18.88
CA GLU A 5 -9.15 16.11 18.72
C GLU A 5 -8.86 15.36 17.43
N VAL A 6 -8.39 14.12 17.55
CA VAL A 6 -8.18 13.24 16.40
C VAL A 6 -9.54 12.92 15.77
N GLU A 7 -9.77 13.38 14.55
CA GLU A 7 -11.02 13.14 13.84
C GLU A 7 -11.19 11.63 13.58
N VAL A 8 -12.29 11.05 14.07
CA VAL A 8 -12.53 9.61 13.87
C VAL A 8 -12.97 9.35 12.43
N ILE A 9 -12.10 8.71 11.64
CA ILE A 9 -12.40 8.28 10.26
C ILE A 9 -13.50 7.21 10.28
N ARG A 10 -14.74 7.63 10.03
CA ARG A 10 -15.90 6.71 9.96
C ARG A 10 -15.80 5.79 8.74
N PRO A 11 -16.22 4.52 8.77
CA PRO A 11 -16.20 3.68 7.57
C PRO A 11 -17.14 4.21 6.46
N PRO A 12 -16.81 4.00 5.18
CA PRO A 12 -17.74 4.25 4.07
C PRO A 12 -19.01 3.38 4.20
N THR A 13 -20.19 3.92 3.90
CA THR A 13 -21.49 3.26 4.11
C THR A 13 -21.68 1.95 3.33
N GLU A 14 -20.95 1.82 2.23
CA GLU A 14 -20.96 0.73 1.28
C GLU A 14 -20.04 -0.43 1.66
N LEU A 15 -19.20 -0.23 2.66
CA LEU A 15 -18.29 -1.22 3.23
C LEU A 15 -18.71 -1.57 4.65
N GLU A 16 -18.49 -2.82 5.03
CA GLU A 16 -18.61 -3.21 6.43
C GLU A 16 -17.55 -2.47 7.26
N ALA A 17 -17.94 -1.95 8.42
CA ALA A 17 -17.03 -1.25 9.33
C ALA A 17 -15.77 -2.06 9.65
N SER A 18 -15.94 -3.37 9.92
CA SER A 18 -14.84 -4.29 10.22
C SER A 18 -13.90 -4.50 9.04
N LEU A 19 -14.38 -4.44 7.79
CA LEU A 19 -13.54 -4.52 6.60
C LEU A 19 -12.70 -3.24 6.46
N TRP A 20 -13.33 -2.08 6.65
CA TRP A 20 -12.63 -0.80 6.62
C TRP A 20 -11.53 -0.70 7.70
N GLU A 21 -11.82 -1.10 8.94
CA GLU A 21 -10.84 -1.14 10.04
C GLU A 21 -9.63 -2.05 9.71
N ARG A 22 -9.89 -3.20 9.09
CA ARG A 22 -8.82 -4.10 8.61
C ARG A 22 -8.01 -3.43 7.50
N MET A 23 -8.64 -2.72 6.57
CA MET A 23 -7.93 -1.96 5.53
C MET A 23 -7.05 -0.86 6.14
N MET A 24 -7.54 -0.10 7.13
CA MET A 24 -6.73 0.91 7.83
C MET A 24 -5.52 0.29 8.52
N SER A 25 -5.71 -0.86 9.20
CA SER A 25 -4.60 -1.61 9.81
C SER A 25 -3.55 -2.03 8.77
N ALA A 26 -3.98 -2.47 7.58
CA ALA A 26 -3.06 -2.80 6.50
C ALA A 26 -2.32 -1.57 5.95
N ILE A 27 -2.98 -0.41 5.83
CA ILE A 27 -2.33 0.84 5.43
C ILE A 27 -1.23 1.22 6.44
N CYS A 28 -1.51 1.14 7.74
CA CYS A 28 -0.52 1.42 8.77
C CYS A 28 0.70 0.49 8.67
N LEU A 29 0.48 -0.81 8.43
CA LEU A 29 1.58 -1.77 8.21
C LEU A 29 2.41 -1.43 6.96
N ALA A 30 1.76 -1.05 5.87
CA ALA A 30 2.44 -0.61 4.65
C ALA A 30 3.29 0.65 4.91
N ALA A 31 2.72 1.65 5.59
CA ALA A 31 3.44 2.88 5.97
C ALA A 31 4.65 2.60 6.86
N GLN A 32 4.52 1.70 7.84
CA GLN A 32 5.64 1.26 8.69
C GLN A 32 6.71 0.56 7.86
N ALA A 33 6.33 -0.35 6.96
CA ALA A 33 7.27 -1.06 6.10
C ALA A 33 8.07 -0.08 5.22
N VAL A 34 7.40 0.88 4.58
CA VAL A 34 8.03 1.90 3.74
C VAL A 34 8.96 2.79 4.56
N THR A 35 8.49 3.26 5.72
CA THR A 35 9.30 4.10 6.64
C THR A 35 10.58 3.39 7.06
N GLU A 36 10.47 2.11 7.44
CA GLU A 36 11.61 1.34 7.89
C GLU A 36 12.61 1.06 6.76
N GLN A 37 12.12 0.73 5.55
CA GLN A 37 12.97 0.55 4.37
C GLN A 37 13.70 1.84 3.96
N LEU A 38 13.11 3.00 4.23
CA LEU A 38 13.74 4.29 3.96
C LEU A 38 14.79 4.72 4.97
N ARG A 39 14.76 4.18 6.20
CA ARG A 39 15.74 4.58 7.22
C ARG A 39 17.16 4.29 6.75
N ASP A 40 17.38 3.15 6.08
CA ASP A 40 18.68 2.87 5.48
C ASP A 40 19.03 3.88 4.38
N ALA A 41 18.09 4.22 3.49
CA ALA A 41 18.33 5.26 2.49
C ALA A 41 18.71 6.60 3.12
N TYR A 42 18.08 6.96 4.25
CA TYR A 42 18.41 8.17 5.01
C TYR A 42 19.81 8.11 5.63
N TYR A 43 20.16 7.03 6.33
CA TYR A 43 21.47 6.90 7.01
C TYR A 43 22.64 6.68 6.05
N LEU A 44 22.38 6.10 4.87
CA LEU A 44 23.41 5.80 3.87
C LEU A 44 23.63 6.93 2.87
N ARG A 45 22.71 7.90 2.78
CA ARG A 45 22.92 9.12 1.99
C ARG A 45 23.74 10.13 2.78
N LYS A 46 24.94 10.45 2.28
CA LYS A 46 25.66 11.66 2.66
C LYS A 46 25.20 12.83 1.78
N GLY A 47 24.06 13.45 2.09
CA GLY A 47 23.58 14.64 1.36
C GLY A 47 22.76 14.34 0.09
N ASP A 48 22.85 15.21 -0.92
CA ASP A 48 22.06 15.18 -2.17
C ASP A 48 22.60 14.22 -3.26
N GLU A 49 23.54 13.33 -2.90
CA GLU A 49 24.10 12.34 -3.83
C GLU A 49 23.08 11.25 -4.18
N ALA A 50 23.07 10.82 -5.44
CA ALA A 50 22.30 9.67 -5.86
C ALA A 50 22.89 8.41 -5.21
N TRP A 51 22.04 7.65 -4.51
CA TRP A 51 22.47 6.42 -3.84
C TRP A 51 22.00 5.20 -4.61
N GLU A 52 22.94 4.31 -4.89
CA GLU A 52 22.70 2.97 -5.39
C GLU A 52 23.13 1.96 -4.34
N MET A 53 22.25 1.01 -4.05
CA MET A 53 22.56 -0.11 -3.18
C MET A 53 23.38 -1.12 -3.97
N GLY A 54 24.57 -1.44 -3.47
CA GLY A 54 25.48 -2.39 -4.08
C GLY A 54 26.10 -3.34 -3.05
N PRO A 55 26.83 -4.36 -3.50
CA PRO A 55 27.51 -5.30 -2.61
C PRO A 55 28.39 -4.62 -1.57
N ASP A 56 29.01 -3.50 -1.94
CA ASP A 56 29.98 -2.77 -1.11
C ASP A 56 29.35 -2.00 0.05
N ASN A 57 28.06 -1.65 -0.02
CA ASN A 57 27.37 -0.86 1.01
C ASN A 57 26.19 -1.60 1.66
N TRP A 58 25.82 -2.78 1.17
CA TRP A 58 24.74 -3.61 1.71
C TRP A 58 24.87 -3.87 3.22
N HIS A 59 26.09 -4.12 3.69
CA HIS A 59 26.36 -4.40 5.10
C HIS A 59 26.05 -3.22 6.05
N LEU A 60 25.83 -2.02 5.49
CA LEU A 60 25.45 -0.83 6.25
C LEU A 60 23.92 -0.69 6.38
N CYS A 61 23.14 -1.45 5.61
CA CYS A 61 21.68 -1.50 5.69
C CYS A 61 21.23 -2.22 6.96
N LYS A 62 20.86 -1.48 8.00
CA LYS A 62 20.39 -2.01 9.29
C LYS A 62 18.88 -2.22 9.34
N TYR A 63 18.14 -1.48 8.52
CA TYR A 63 16.68 -1.38 8.56
C TYR A 63 15.98 -2.12 7.42
N TYR A 64 16.72 -2.58 6.42
CA TYR A 64 16.20 -3.32 5.27
C TYR A 64 15.52 -4.62 5.70
N GLU A 65 16.17 -5.44 6.53
CA GLU A 65 15.59 -6.69 7.02
C GLU A 65 14.35 -6.47 7.89
N PRO A 66 14.35 -5.55 8.89
CA PRO A 66 13.12 -5.14 9.57
C PRO A 66 12.01 -4.67 8.61
N GLY A 67 12.33 -3.83 7.62
CA GLY A 67 11.39 -3.34 6.62
C GLY A 67 10.83 -4.43 5.72
N LYS A 68 11.64 -5.43 5.36
CA LYS A 68 11.19 -6.64 4.63
C LYS A 68 10.25 -7.49 5.47
N LYS A 69 10.52 -7.63 6.76
CA LYS A 69 9.62 -8.33 7.68
C LYS A 69 8.26 -7.62 7.79
N LEU A 70 8.25 -6.29 7.94
CA LEU A 70 7.01 -5.51 7.97
C LEU A 70 6.24 -5.60 6.64
N GLN A 71 6.94 -5.60 5.51
CA GLN A 71 6.31 -5.85 4.20
C GLN A 71 5.66 -7.24 4.16
N ALA A 72 6.36 -8.28 4.63
CA ALA A 72 5.80 -9.62 4.70
C ALA A 72 4.59 -9.71 5.64
N ASP A 73 4.61 -8.99 6.76
CA ASP A 73 3.49 -8.87 7.70
C ASP A 73 2.30 -8.16 7.05
N PHE A 74 2.52 -7.08 6.29
CA PHE A 74 1.49 -6.42 5.46
C PHE A 74 0.87 -7.39 4.44
N GLU A 75 1.70 -8.08 3.65
CA GLU A 75 1.22 -9.00 2.62
C GLU A 75 0.44 -10.17 3.22
N LYS A 76 0.94 -10.72 4.34
CA LYS A 76 0.27 -11.78 5.09
C LYS A 76 -1.07 -11.29 5.63
N PHE A 77 -1.07 -10.16 6.33
CA PHE A 77 -2.28 -9.57 6.91
C PHE A 77 -3.34 -9.32 5.84
N TRP A 78 -2.97 -8.73 4.70
CA TRP A 78 -3.90 -8.53 3.59
C TRP A 78 -4.53 -9.84 3.13
N SER A 79 -3.69 -10.86 2.89
CA SER A 79 -4.13 -12.16 2.38
C SER A 79 -5.02 -12.94 3.35
N GLU A 80 -4.82 -12.77 4.65
CA GLU A 80 -5.56 -13.50 5.69
C GLU A 80 -6.80 -12.76 6.17
N LYS A 81 -6.76 -11.42 6.16
CA LYS A 81 -7.75 -10.58 6.83
C LYS A 81 -8.57 -9.73 5.87
N ILE A 82 -8.13 -9.40 4.66
CA ILE A 82 -8.87 -8.50 3.76
C ILE A 82 -9.37 -9.27 2.56
N ALA A 83 -8.46 -9.78 1.74
CA ALA A 83 -8.80 -10.49 0.53
C ALA A 83 -7.79 -11.61 0.28
N PRO A 84 -8.23 -12.87 0.13
CA PRO A 84 -7.35 -13.98 -0.15
C PRO A 84 -6.63 -13.80 -1.48
N ASP A 85 -5.40 -14.31 -1.54
CA ASP A 85 -4.58 -14.27 -2.74
C ASP A 85 -5.33 -14.90 -3.95
N PRO A 86 -5.46 -14.18 -5.08
CA PRO A 86 -6.06 -14.69 -6.30
C PRO A 86 -5.48 -16.04 -6.76
N GLU A 87 -4.19 -16.28 -6.56
CA GLU A 87 -3.55 -17.55 -6.91
C GLU A 87 -3.99 -18.69 -5.99
N LYS A 88 -4.16 -18.41 -4.68
CA LYS A 88 -4.74 -19.38 -3.74
C LYS A 88 -6.18 -19.70 -4.11
N LEU A 89 -6.95 -18.70 -4.54
CA LEU A 89 -8.29 -18.91 -5.08
C LEU A 89 -8.23 -19.80 -6.33
N LYS A 90 -7.43 -19.46 -7.35
CA LYS A 90 -7.31 -20.29 -8.57
C LYS A 90 -6.92 -21.75 -8.26
N LYS A 91 -5.98 -21.99 -7.36
CA LYS A 91 -5.59 -23.37 -6.94
C LYS A 91 -6.73 -24.10 -6.23
N ALA A 92 -7.45 -23.42 -5.34
CA ALA A 92 -8.63 -23.99 -4.70
C ALA A 92 -9.69 -24.35 -5.75
N GLN A 93 -9.89 -23.48 -6.75
CA GLN A 93 -10.86 -23.67 -7.84
C GLN A 93 -10.47 -24.82 -8.77
N ALA A 94 -9.19 -24.97 -9.11
CA ALA A 94 -8.69 -26.08 -9.92
C ALA A 94 -9.01 -27.45 -9.28
N ASN A 95 -9.06 -27.51 -7.95
CA ASN A 95 -9.33 -28.74 -7.20
C ASN A 95 -10.82 -28.96 -6.87
N SER A 96 -11.70 -27.98 -7.09
CA SER A 96 -13.11 -28.04 -6.64
C SER A 96 -14.15 -27.95 -7.76
N GLY A 97 -13.74 -27.96 -9.03
CA GLY A 97 -14.65 -27.90 -10.18
C GLY A 97 -15.19 -26.49 -10.46
N PRO A 98 -16.16 -26.33 -11.39
CA PRO A 98 -16.64 -25.02 -11.81
C PRO A 98 -17.29 -24.26 -10.65
N VAL A 99 -16.70 -23.12 -10.33
CA VAL A 99 -17.10 -22.26 -9.20
C VAL A 99 -18.44 -21.63 -9.50
N LYS A 100 -19.45 -21.91 -8.68
CA LYS A 100 -20.68 -21.12 -8.68
C LYS A 100 -20.31 -19.71 -8.23
N LYS A 101 -20.64 -18.70 -9.04
CA LYS A 101 -20.49 -17.28 -8.67
C LYS A 101 -21.02 -17.09 -7.24
N PRO A 102 -20.28 -16.40 -6.35
CA PRO A 102 -20.78 -16.13 -5.01
C PRO A 102 -22.15 -15.48 -5.12
N LYS A 103 -23.15 -16.10 -4.48
CA LYS A 103 -24.52 -15.57 -4.42
C LYS A 103 -24.60 -14.29 -3.59
N ASP A 104 -23.61 -14.08 -2.74
CA ASP A 104 -23.49 -12.94 -1.85
C ASP A 104 -22.66 -11.81 -2.51
N PRO A 105 -23.28 -10.65 -2.79
CA PRO A 105 -22.61 -9.48 -3.33
C PRO A 105 -21.46 -8.97 -2.46
N ALA A 106 -21.53 -9.12 -1.13
CA ALA A 106 -20.46 -8.68 -0.22
C ALA A 106 -19.19 -9.49 -0.45
N LYS A 107 -19.33 -10.81 -0.58
CA LYS A 107 -18.21 -11.72 -0.87
C LYS A 107 -17.62 -11.52 -2.26
N ALA A 108 -18.44 -11.11 -3.23
CA ALA A 108 -17.95 -10.72 -4.55
C ALA A 108 -17.09 -9.44 -4.48
N ARG A 109 -17.46 -8.47 -3.64
CA ARG A 109 -16.67 -7.26 -3.38
C ARG A 109 -15.34 -7.57 -2.68
N GLU A 110 -15.33 -8.43 -1.68
CA GLU A 110 -14.07 -8.87 -1.01
C GLU A 110 -13.08 -9.50 -1.98
N ILE A 111 -13.55 -10.34 -2.92
CA ILE A 111 -12.69 -10.95 -3.94
C ILE A 111 -12.15 -9.91 -4.92
N ALA A 112 -12.98 -8.92 -5.28
CA ALA A 112 -12.60 -7.85 -6.19
C ALA A 112 -11.71 -6.78 -5.53
N LEU A 113 -11.74 -6.67 -4.20
CA LEU A 113 -10.74 -5.99 -3.35
C LEU A 113 -9.40 -6.76 -3.26
N GLY A 114 -9.19 -7.77 -4.11
CA GLY A 114 -8.04 -8.66 -4.11
C GLY A 114 -6.68 -7.98 -4.34
N GLY A 115 -5.88 -8.54 -5.25
CA GLY A 115 -4.50 -8.09 -5.45
C GLY A 115 -4.37 -6.60 -5.78
N ASP A 116 -5.30 -6.05 -6.57
CA ASP A 116 -5.20 -4.65 -7.03
C ASP A 116 -5.39 -3.63 -5.91
N ALA A 117 -6.30 -3.85 -4.96
CA ALA A 117 -6.46 -2.92 -3.84
C ALA A 117 -5.26 -2.97 -2.88
N LYS A 118 -4.62 -4.14 -2.73
CA LYS A 118 -3.35 -4.27 -1.98
C LYS A 118 -2.26 -3.41 -2.61
N TRP A 119 -2.08 -3.57 -3.91
CA TRP A 119 -1.03 -2.85 -4.64
C TRP A 119 -1.35 -1.37 -4.82
N LEU A 120 -2.63 -1.01 -4.89
CA LEU A 120 -3.06 0.38 -4.80
C LEU A 120 -2.57 1.02 -3.50
N VAL A 121 -2.86 0.42 -2.34
CA VAL A 121 -2.40 0.91 -1.04
C VAL A 121 -0.88 1.02 -1.00
N TRP A 122 -0.18 -0.05 -1.37
CA TRP A 122 1.28 -0.10 -1.36
C TRP A 122 1.92 1.00 -2.21
N ASN A 123 1.49 1.14 -3.47
CA ASN A 123 2.04 2.14 -4.38
C ASN A 123 1.63 3.57 -4.00
N THR A 124 0.47 3.75 -3.34
CA THR A 124 0.04 5.07 -2.86
C THR A 124 0.93 5.55 -1.71
N VAL A 125 1.27 4.67 -0.76
CA VAL A 125 2.20 4.98 0.34
C VAL A 125 3.58 5.33 -0.22
N TRP A 126 4.10 4.53 -1.16
CA TRP A 126 5.38 4.80 -1.81
C TRP A 126 5.37 6.12 -2.60
N TYR A 127 4.30 6.39 -3.36
CA TYR A 127 4.12 7.65 -4.07
C TYR A 127 4.20 8.86 -3.13
N ALA A 128 3.39 8.87 -2.06
CA ALA A 128 3.34 9.97 -1.10
C ALA A 128 4.70 10.20 -0.44
N THR A 129 5.35 9.09 -0.08
CA THR A 129 6.69 9.06 0.49
C THR A 129 7.75 9.64 -0.46
N ASN A 130 7.83 9.14 -1.69
CA ASN A 130 8.80 9.59 -2.69
C ASN A 130 8.56 11.04 -3.10
N LYS A 131 7.29 11.48 -3.14
CA LYS A 131 6.93 12.89 -3.33
C LYS A 131 7.48 13.77 -2.21
N GLY A 132 7.30 13.36 -0.95
CA GLY A 132 7.86 14.06 0.21
C GLY A 132 9.38 14.17 0.14
N LEU A 133 10.06 13.07 -0.21
CA LEU A 133 11.51 13.02 -0.38
C LEU A 133 12.01 13.89 -1.55
N ALA A 134 11.33 13.84 -2.70
CA ALA A 134 11.65 14.68 -3.86
C ALA A 134 11.53 16.19 -3.54
N ASN A 135 10.57 16.56 -2.70
CA ASN A 135 10.39 17.94 -2.25
C ASN A 135 11.46 18.38 -1.24
N ALA A 136 11.94 17.46 -0.40
CA ALA A 136 12.92 17.75 0.65
C ALA A 136 14.38 17.81 0.16
N HIS A 137 14.69 17.18 -0.99
CA HIS A 137 16.05 17.07 -1.53
C HIS A 137 16.29 17.99 -2.73
N LYS A 138 17.55 18.10 -3.15
CA LYS A 138 17.98 18.79 -4.38
C LYS A 138 18.87 17.88 -5.23
N GLY A 139 19.26 18.36 -6.41
CA GLY A 139 20.23 17.68 -7.28
C GLY A 139 19.82 16.25 -7.69
N PRO A 140 20.79 15.33 -7.85
CA PRO A 140 20.55 13.96 -8.30
C PRO A 140 19.59 13.17 -7.40
N ALA A 141 19.64 13.38 -6.08
CA ALA A 141 18.71 12.74 -5.15
C ALA A 141 17.25 13.11 -5.44
N LYS A 142 16.97 14.40 -5.71
CA LYS A 142 15.63 14.86 -6.10
C LYS A 142 15.16 14.23 -7.40
N GLU A 143 16.02 14.16 -8.41
CA GLU A 143 15.71 13.56 -9.71
C GLU A 143 15.29 12.09 -9.55
N GLN A 144 16.09 11.31 -8.80
CA GLN A 144 15.78 9.90 -8.53
C GLN A 144 14.46 9.71 -7.77
N TYR A 145 14.18 10.54 -6.75
CA TYR A 145 12.90 10.46 -6.04
C TYR A 145 11.72 10.92 -6.89
N THR A 146 11.92 11.88 -7.78
CA THR A 146 10.90 12.33 -8.74
C THR A 146 10.57 11.21 -9.74
N GLU A 147 11.58 10.51 -10.25
CA GLU A 147 11.41 9.35 -11.12
C GLU A 147 10.61 8.25 -10.42
N LYS A 148 11.05 7.81 -9.23
CA LYS A 148 10.34 6.79 -8.43
C LYS A 148 8.90 7.21 -8.09
N MET A 149 8.69 8.47 -7.71
CA MET A 149 7.36 9.04 -7.49
C MET A 149 6.48 8.87 -8.74
N ASN A 150 7.00 9.14 -9.94
CA ASN A 150 6.23 8.98 -11.18
C ASN A 150 5.94 7.51 -11.50
N GLU A 151 6.89 6.60 -11.28
CA GLU A 151 6.66 5.16 -11.43
C GLU A 151 5.58 4.65 -10.47
N ASP A 152 5.62 5.09 -9.21
CA ASP A 152 4.61 4.75 -8.21
C ASP A 152 3.24 5.31 -8.58
N LEU A 153 3.19 6.55 -9.09
CA LEU A 153 1.96 7.17 -9.58
C LEU A 153 1.37 6.36 -10.76
N GLU A 154 2.18 5.97 -11.74
CA GLU A 154 1.71 5.17 -12.87
C GLU A 154 1.15 3.82 -12.42
N ARG A 155 1.88 3.11 -11.55
CA ARG A 155 1.42 1.84 -10.98
C ARG A 155 0.13 2.02 -10.17
N ARG A 156 0.04 3.09 -9.37
CA ARG A 156 -1.17 3.45 -8.63
C ARG A 156 -2.37 3.61 -9.56
N GLU A 157 -2.24 4.41 -10.62
CA GLU A 157 -3.33 4.66 -11.57
C GLU A 157 -3.74 3.40 -12.35
N ASP A 158 -2.80 2.51 -12.68
CA ASP A 158 -3.12 1.21 -13.28
C ASP A 158 -4.01 0.37 -12.35
N HIS A 159 -3.67 0.27 -11.06
CA HIS A 159 -4.48 -0.47 -10.09
C HIS A 159 -5.85 0.19 -9.82
N VAL A 160 -5.92 1.52 -9.76
CA VAL A 160 -7.19 2.27 -9.71
C VAL A 160 -8.09 1.87 -10.88
N ASN A 161 -7.55 1.88 -12.11
CA ASN A 161 -8.31 1.55 -13.30
C ASN A 161 -8.76 0.09 -13.32
N LYS A 162 -7.95 -0.84 -12.82
CA LYS A 162 -8.34 -2.25 -12.65
C LYS A 162 -9.49 -2.38 -11.66
N ILE A 163 -9.43 -1.72 -10.50
CA ILE A 163 -10.51 -1.72 -9.50
C ILE A 163 -11.78 -1.10 -10.08
N ARG A 164 -11.70 0.05 -10.75
CA ARG A 164 -12.86 0.70 -11.40
C ARG A 164 -13.57 -0.25 -12.38
N LYS A 165 -12.82 -1.00 -13.20
CA LYS A 165 -13.37 -1.98 -14.14
C LYS A 165 -14.14 -3.12 -13.46
N THR A 166 -13.82 -3.44 -12.20
CA THR A 166 -14.56 -4.45 -11.44
C THR A 166 -15.89 -3.94 -10.90
N GLY A 167 -16.05 -2.62 -10.74
CA GLY A 167 -17.19 -2.01 -10.05
C GLY A 167 -17.30 -2.38 -8.57
N ALA A 168 -16.22 -2.90 -7.96
CA ALA A 168 -16.24 -3.40 -6.59
C ALA A 168 -16.31 -2.30 -5.53
N LEU A 169 -15.68 -1.17 -5.83
CA LEU A 169 -15.67 0.03 -4.99
C LEU A 169 -16.30 1.20 -5.74
N PRO A 170 -17.27 1.91 -5.12
CA PRO A 170 -17.66 3.23 -5.58
C PRO A 170 -16.48 4.19 -5.64
N GLU A 171 -16.55 5.19 -6.52
CA GLU A 171 -15.48 6.17 -6.73
C GLU A 171 -15.14 6.94 -5.45
N ALA A 172 -16.16 7.29 -4.65
CA ALA A 172 -15.96 7.96 -3.36
C ALA A 172 -15.16 7.11 -2.36
N THR A 173 -15.41 5.79 -2.33
CA THR A 173 -14.67 4.85 -1.48
C THR A 173 -13.21 4.74 -1.93
N LEU A 174 -13.00 4.68 -3.24
CA LEU A 174 -11.68 4.55 -3.84
C LEU A 174 -10.83 5.80 -3.58
N ALA A 175 -11.40 6.99 -3.80
CA ALA A 175 -10.75 8.26 -3.49
C ALA A 175 -10.36 8.35 -2.01
N ARG A 176 -11.25 7.91 -1.13
CA ARG A 176 -10.98 7.89 0.32
C ARG A 176 -9.90 6.89 0.70
N LEU A 177 -9.86 5.71 0.07
CA LEU A 177 -8.79 4.74 0.30
C LEU A 177 -7.43 5.30 -0.11
N GLN A 178 -7.37 6.01 -1.23
CA GLN A 178 -6.14 6.67 -1.69
C GLN A 178 -5.72 7.75 -0.70
N ASP A 179 -6.62 8.65 -0.32
CA ASP A 179 -6.36 9.70 0.67
C ASP A 179 -5.79 9.12 1.98
N GLN A 180 -6.41 8.06 2.51
CA GLN A 180 -5.93 7.39 3.72
C GLN A 180 -4.56 6.75 3.53
N ALA A 181 -4.29 6.14 2.37
CA ALA A 181 -2.98 5.57 2.08
C ALA A 181 -1.90 6.65 1.90
N GLU A 182 -2.23 7.82 1.32
CA GLU A 182 -1.30 8.95 1.20
C GLU A 182 -0.93 9.53 2.58
N ASN A 183 -1.88 9.50 3.53
CA ASN A 183 -1.69 9.97 4.91
C ASN A 183 -1.25 8.86 5.90
N GLY A 184 -0.91 7.67 5.40
CA GLY A 184 -0.42 6.57 6.24
C GLY A 184 -1.45 5.97 7.20
N GLY A 185 -2.74 6.18 6.94
CA GLY A 185 -3.86 5.71 7.77
C GLY A 185 -4.14 6.59 8.98
N LEU A 186 -3.57 7.79 9.02
CA LEU A 186 -3.87 8.81 10.03
C LEU A 186 -4.99 9.72 9.55
N ALA A 187 -5.77 10.21 10.52
CA ALA A 187 -6.81 11.23 10.33
C ALA A 187 -6.22 12.63 10.44
#